data_AF-A0AA88LQ18-F1
#
_entry.id   AF-A0AA88LQ18-F1
#
_cell.length_a   1.000
_cell.length_b   1.000
_cell.length_c   1.000
_cell.angle_alpha   90.00
_cell.angle_beta   90.00
_cell.angle_gamma   90.00
#
_symmetry.space_group_name_H-M   'P 1'
#
loop_
_entity.id
_entity.type
_entity.pdbx_description
1 polymer ?
#
loop_
_entity_poly.entity_id
_entity_poly.type
_entity_poly.pdbx_seq_one_letter_code
_entity_poly.pdbx_strand_id
1 'polypeptide(L)'
;MDLAAKDSYIQKLASQVFSQRDQTPKKRPFAHFKSKGDTGPAKKKKRCKKKNYKEKDTGGKMPTARAQQKPPLPQTKQKGSTPPKQPGSKAESIKGARTQTPKGGNVQSSFSTVDVLRKRLHEKIEESRGQGAPKDYLSEAVLAKRAKRKLERERKKRKRKEFRMKKLAEQSGQEQVPVIKPKEQSAPVASKRNETAIVFNKVDTLEDGYVDKMLKKKNKKQSLKGQLTPLTGKNYKQLLSRVEARKAKLEQLREKDEGKAREMEEKMTWTNMLYKAEGIKIKDNEEMLRTSLKKKEKRRAQRKKNWSKRSENVIEKMQQRQDKRRKNIQKRQQVKMEKKKDRARKKGRVLPEDLKKAAV
;
A
#
# COMPACT_ATOMS: atom_id res chain seq x y z
N MET A 1 15.42 -55.91 -18.73
CA MET A 1 15.89 -54.51 -18.78
C MET A 1 17.29 -54.45 -18.23
N ASP A 2 18.25 -54.23 -19.13
CA ASP A 2 19.68 -54.31 -18.87
C ASP A 2 20.15 -53.26 -17.84
N LEU A 3 21.14 -53.58 -17.01
CA LEU A 3 21.62 -52.67 -15.95
C LEU A 3 22.21 -51.38 -16.54
N ALA A 4 22.90 -51.49 -17.67
CA ALA A 4 23.42 -50.34 -18.41
C ALA A 4 22.31 -49.39 -18.92
N ALA A 5 21.15 -49.94 -19.29
CA ALA A 5 20.00 -49.13 -19.72
C ALA A 5 19.38 -48.36 -18.53
N LYS A 6 19.36 -48.96 -17.34
CA LYS A 6 18.90 -48.28 -16.11
C LYS A 6 19.87 -47.18 -15.69
N ASP A 7 21.17 -47.45 -15.78
CA ASP A 7 22.18 -46.48 -15.35
C ASP A 7 22.27 -45.27 -16.29
N SER A 8 22.20 -45.50 -17.60
CA SER A 8 22.09 -44.40 -18.58
C SER A 8 20.80 -43.59 -18.43
N TYR A 9 19.69 -44.21 -18.03
CA TYR A 9 18.45 -43.52 -17.71
C TYR A 9 18.58 -42.64 -16.45
N ILE A 10 19.24 -43.15 -15.40
CA ILE A 10 19.49 -42.39 -14.17
C ILE A 10 20.45 -41.23 -14.42
N GLN A 11 21.51 -41.43 -15.21
CA GLN A 11 22.44 -40.36 -15.59
C GLN A 11 21.76 -39.26 -16.43
N LYS A 12 20.84 -39.62 -17.34
CA LYS A 12 20.01 -38.66 -18.08
C LYS A 12 19.06 -37.88 -17.17
N LEU A 13 18.46 -38.53 -16.18
CA LEU A 13 17.64 -37.85 -15.18
C LEU A 13 18.46 -36.89 -14.31
N ALA A 14 19.65 -37.30 -13.88
CA ALA A 14 20.55 -36.48 -13.09
C ALA A 14 20.99 -35.23 -13.86
N SER A 15 21.45 -35.37 -15.11
CA SER A 15 21.88 -34.23 -15.94
C SER A 15 20.74 -33.23 -16.19
N GLN A 16 19.50 -33.71 -16.31
CA GLN A 16 18.33 -32.85 -16.48
C GLN A 16 17.95 -32.08 -15.20
N VAL A 17 18.19 -32.64 -14.02
CA VAL A 17 17.98 -31.95 -12.73
C VAL A 17 19.07 -30.93 -12.45
N PHE A 18 20.33 -31.22 -12.81
CA PHE A 18 21.44 -30.28 -12.66
C PHE A 18 21.32 -29.09 -13.62
N SER A 19 20.95 -29.31 -14.90
CA SER A 19 20.77 -28.20 -15.85
C SER A 19 19.57 -27.30 -15.54
N GLN A 20 18.54 -27.81 -14.84
CA GLN A 20 17.44 -26.98 -14.31
C GLN A 20 17.86 -26.07 -13.15
N ARG A 21 18.92 -26.44 -12.40
CA ARG A 21 19.44 -25.63 -11.27
C ARG A 21 20.31 -24.48 -11.74
N ASP A 22 21.07 -24.66 -12.82
CA ASP A 22 21.98 -23.64 -13.37
C ASP A 22 21.29 -22.65 -14.32
N GLN A 23 20.05 -22.93 -14.71
CA GLN A 23 19.18 -21.89 -15.26
C GLN A 23 18.84 -20.89 -14.16
N THR A 24 19.64 -19.84 -14.07
CA THR A 24 19.34 -18.66 -13.25
C THR A 24 17.85 -18.31 -13.40
N PRO A 25 17.11 -18.13 -12.30
CA PRO A 25 15.67 -17.94 -12.37
C PRO A 25 15.40 -16.69 -13.21
N LYS A 26 14.86 -16.89 -14.42
CA LYS A 26 14.37 -15.81 -15.28
C LYS A 26 13.49 -14.94 -14.39
N LYS A 27 13.90 -13.70 -14.14
CA LYS A 27 13.24 -12.74 -13.24
C LYS A 27 11.79 -12.53 -13.68
N ARG A 28 10.88 -13.37 -13.21
CA ARG A 28 9.44 -13.14 -13.34
C ARG A 28 9.12 -11.96 -12.42
N PRO A 29 8.55 -10.85 -12.93
CA PRO A 29 8.11 -9.79 -12.05
C PRO A 29 7.05 -10.35 -11.09
N PHE A 30 7.25 -10.13 -9.80
CA PHE A 30 6.34 -10.50 -8.74
C PHE A 30 4.95 -9.89 -9.01
N ALA A 31 3.98 -10.74 -9.34
CA ALA A 31 2.60 -10.34 -9.56
C ALA A 31 1.88 -10.26 -8.22
N HIS A 32 1.36 -9.07 -7.90
CA HIS A 32 0.57 -8.87 -6.69
C HIS A 32 -0.81 -9.51 -6.89
N PHE A 33 -1.16 -10.50 -6.06
CA PHE A 33 -2.49 -11.10 -6.03
C PHE A 33 -3.51 -10.03 -5.60
N LYS A 34 -4.32 -9.54 -6.54
CA LYS A 34 -5.41 -8.61 -6.26
C LYS A 34 -6.64 -9.42 -5.89
N SER A 35 -6.92 -9.50 -4.59
CA SER A 35 -8.23 -9.88 -4.07
C SER A 35 -9.31 -9.04 -4.77
N LYS A 36 -10.35 -9.72 -5.27
CA LYS A 36 -11.54 -9.12 -5.88
C LYS A 36 -12.16 -8.12 -4.91
N GLY A 37 -12.39 -6.91 -5.40
CA GLY A 37 -13.14 -5.85 -4.73
C GLY A 37 -13.58 -4.87 -5.80
N ASP A 38 -14.89 -4.69 -5.91
CA ASP A 38 -15.58 -3.87 -6.91
C ASP A 38 -14.99 -2.47 -7.07
N THR A 39 -14.76 -2.06 -8.32
CA THR A 39 -14.95 -0.69 -8.85
C THR A 39 -14.39 -0.55 -10.28
N GLY A 40 -15.31 -0.38 -11.25
CA GLY A 40 -15.23 0.52 -12.43
C GLY A 40 -14.06 0.45 -13.45
N PRO A 41 -14.31 0.74 -14.75
CA PRO A 41 -13.37 0.42 -15.82
C PRO A 41 -12.11 1.32 -15.86
N ALA A 42 -10.96 0.69 -16.11
CA ALA A 42 -9.64 1.31 -16.12
C ALA A 42 -9.30 1.98 -17.47
N LYS A 43 -8.86 3.24 -17.39
CA LYS A 43 -8.35 4.03 -18.53
C LYS A 43 -7.00 3.51 -19.04
N LYS A 44 -6.93 3.16 -20.34
CA LYS A 44 -5.72 2.79 -21.08
C LYS A 44 -4.68 3.93 -21.03
N LYS A 45 -3.48 3.67 -20.50
CA LYS A 45 -2.31 4.55 -20.63
C LYS A 45 -1.42 4.11 -21.80
N LYS A 46 -1.33 4.97 -22.81
CA LYS A 46 -0.33 4.92 -23.89
C LYS A 46 1.09 4.89 -23.31
N ARG A 47 1.90 3.93 -23.75
CA ARG A 47 3.36 3.93 -23.57
C ARG A 47 3.98 4.91 -24.57
N CYS A 48 4.67 5.93 -24.07
CA CYS A 48 5.57 6.75 -24.89
C CYS A 48 6.87 5.96 -25.14
N LYS A 49 7.21 5.74 -26.42
CA LYS A 49 8.52 5.23 -26.85
C LYS A 49 9.57 6.32 -26.60
N LYS A 50 10.61 6.01 -25.81
CA LYS A 50 11.87 6.76 -25.82
C LYS A 50 12.71 6.23 -26.99
N LYS A 51 13.12 7.13 -27.88
CA LYS A 51 14.13 6.86 -28.92
C LYS A 51 15.51 6.88 -28.23
N ASN A 52 16.31 5.84 -28.43
CA ASN A 52 17.74 5.87 -28.20
C ASN A 52 18.43 5.92 -29.57
N TYR A 53 19.33 6.88 -29.72
CA TYR A 53 20.35 6.92 -30.76
C TYR A 53 21.37 5.80 -30.47
N LYS A 54 21.75 5.03 -31.49
CA LYS A 54 23.03 4.32 -31.54
C LYS A 54 23.52 4.27 -32.98
N GLU A 55 24.79 4.60 -33.12
CA GLU A 55 25.62 4.55 -34.32
C GLU A 55 25.74 3.15 -34.92
N LYS A 56 26.20 3.20 -36.17
CA LYS A 56 26.48 2.12 -37.11
C LYS A 56 27.40 1.03 -36.54
N ASP A 57 27.13 -0.23 -36.90
CA ASP A 57 28.10 -1.00 -37.68
C ASP A 57 27.42 -2.18 -38.42
N THR A 58 28.17 -2.64 -39.41
CA THR A 58 27.98 -3.51 -40.57
C THR A 58 27.38 -4.93 -40.41
N GLY A 59 26.77 -5.41 -41.51
CA GLY A 59 26.94 -6.79 -42.00
C GLY A 59 25.78 -7.80 -41.86
N GLY A 60 25.14 -8.13 -42.99
CA GLY A 60 24.94 -9.55 -43.38
C GLY A 60 23.59 -10.26 -43.13
N LYS A 61 22.83 -10.41 -44.23
CA LYS A 61 22.01 -11.57 -44.68
C LYS A 61 20.73 -12.01 -43.91
N MET A 62 19.65 -12.08 -44.70
CA MET A 62 18.31 -12.70 -44.49
C MET A 62 18.34 -14.23 -44.77
N PRO A 63 17.19 -14.94 -44.86
CA PRO A 63 16.07 -15.14 -43.92
C PRO A 63 15.74 -16.66 -43.76
N THR A 64 14.75 -17.03 -42.94
CA THR A 64 13.79 -18.11 -43.31
C THR A 64 12.60 -18.18 -42.36
N ALA A 65 11.47 -18.63 -42.92
CA ALA A 65 10.10 -18.54 -42.45
C ALA A 65 9.58 -19.85 -41.83
N ARG A 66 8.26 -19.86 -41.55
CA ARG A 66 7.30 -20.98 -41.28
C ARG A 66 6.92 -21.12 -39.80
N ALA A 67 5.74 -20.71 -39.32
CA ALA A 67 4.33 -20.99 -39.65
C ALA A 67 3.83 -22.36 -39.15
N GLN A 68 2.65 -22.32 -38.47
CA GLN A 68 1.68 -23.41 -38.20
C GLN A 68 2.01 -24.33 -36.98
N GLN A 69 1.11 -24.86 -36.13
CA GLN A 69 -0.35 -24.93 -35.97
C GLN A 69 -0.65 -25.47 -34.53
N LYS A 70 -1.88 -25.26 -33.99
CA LYS A 70 -2.49 -26.00 -32.83
C LYS A 70 -3.28 -27.24 -33.37
N PRO A 71 -4.07 -28.07 -32.62
CA PRO A 71 -4.36 -28.36 -31.18
C PRO A 71 -4.28 -29.91 -30.91
N PRO A 72 -5.05 -30.66 -30.05
CA PRO A 72 -6.02 -30.39 -28.96
C PRO A 72 -5.86 -31.24 -27.65
N LEU A 73 -6.80 -31.05 -26.71
CA LEU A 73 -7.01 -31.76 -25.43
C LEU A 73 -7.46 -33.24 -25.60
N PRO A 74 -7.46 -34.03 -24.50
CA PRO A 74 -8.75 -34.51 -23.99
C PRO A 74 -8.92 -34.46 -22.45
N GLN A 75 -10.19 -34.43 -22.04
CA GLN A 75 -10.72 -34.56 -20.68
C GLN A 75 -11.06 -36.04 -20.37
N THR A 76 -11.08 -36.45 -19.09
CA THR A 76 -12.00 -37.47 -18.51
C THR A 76 -11.80 -37.56 -16.98
N LYS A 77 -12.84 -37.24 -16.18
CA LYS A 77 -13.74 -38.10 -15.35
C LYS A 77 -13.13 -38.59 -14.00
N GLN A 78 -13.66 -38.09 -12.85
CA GLN A 78 -14.53 -38.78 -11.84
C GLN A 78 -13.75 -39.81 -10.97
N LYS A 79 -13.94 -40.03 -9.65
CA LYS A 79 -15.12 -40.06 -8.77
C LYS A 79 -14.66 -40.36 -7.31
N GLY A 80 -15.45 -39.94 -6.30
CA GLY A 80 -15.60 -40.59 -4.96
C GLY A 80 -14.49 -40.34 -3.92
N SER A 81 -14.72 -40.27 -2.60
CA SER A 81 -15.91 -40.43 -1.75
C SER A 81 -15.52 -40.01 -0.32
N THR A 82 -16.37 -39.23 0.36
CA THR A 82 -16.49 -39.21 1.83
C THR A 82 -17.12 -40.54 2.31
N PRO A 83 -17.09 -40.87 3.62
CA PRO A 83 -18.29 -40.69 4.45
C PRO A 83 -17.94 -40.45 5.97
N PRO A 84 -18.90 -40.45 6.94
CA PRO A 84 -19.12 -39.31 7.86
C PRO A 84 -19.23 -39.73 9.35
N LYS A 85 -19.47 -38.79 10.28
CA LYS A 85 -20.48 -38.91 11.37
C LYS A 85 -20.57 -37.64 12.22
N GLN A 86 -21.80 -37.34 12.66
CA GLN A 86 -22.29 -36.19 13.42
C GLN A 86 -22.61 -36.57 14.91
N PRO A 87 -23.59 -35.99 15.63
CA PRO A 87 -23.70 -34.64 16.27
C PRO A 87 -24.16 -34.70 17.77
N GLY A 88 -24.39 -33.52 18.38
CA GLY A 88 -25.27 -33.31 19.56
C GLY A 88 -24.54 -32.69 20.76
N SER A 89 -25.08 -31.80 21.60
CA SER A 89 -26.44 -31.26 21.79
C SER A 89 -26.36 -29.96 22.64
N LYS A 90 -27.48 -29.21 22.68
CA LYS A 90 -27.71 -27.95 23.41
C LYS A 90 -28.01 -28.19 24.89
N ALA A 91 -27.67 -27.22 25.76
CA ALA A 91 -28.50 -26.86 26.92
C ALA A 91 -28.17 -25.44 27.42
N GLU A 92 -29.20 -24.63 27.60
CA GLU A 92 -29.24 -23.36 28.33
C GLU A 92 -29.26 -23.63 29.85
N SER A 93 -28.79 -22.69 30.69
CA SER A 93 -29.54 -22.22 31.89
C SER A 93 -28.73 -21.22 32.75
N ILE A 94 -29.27 -20.00 32.82
CA ILE A 94 -29.60 -19.18 34.01
C ILE A 94 -28.51 -18.68 35.00
N LYS A 95 -28.72 -17.39 35.31
CA LYS A 95 -28.11 -16.42 36.23
C LYS A 95 -28.00 -16.88 37.69
N GLY A 96 -27.07 -16.27 38.43
CA GLY A 96 -27.22 -16.10 39.89
C GLY A 96 -25.95 -15.64 40.61
N ALA A 97 -25.79 -14.32 40.76
CA ALA A 97 -24.84 -13.73 41.70
C ALA A 97 -25.51 -13.61 43.08
N ARG A 98 -24.83 -14.06 44.15
CA ARG A 98 -25.07 -13.54 45.51
C ARG A 98 -23.80 -13.66 46.37
N THR A 99 -23.24 -12.50 46.65
CA THR A 99 -22.35 -12.21 47.78
C THR A 99 -23.05 -12.53 49.10
N GLN A 100 -22.36 -13.18 50.03
CA GLN A 100 -22.58 -13.04 51.48
C GLN A 100 -21.33 -13.54 52.24
N THR A 101 -20.77 -12.64 53.04
CA THR A 101 -19.97 -12.87 54.26
C THR A 101 -20.64 -11.98 55.34
N PRO A 102 -20.29 -12.02 56.66
CA PRO A 102 -19.39 -12.91 57.43
C PRO A 102 -19.98 -13.36 58.81
N LYS A 103 -19.11 -13.92 59.67
CA LYS A 103 -19.13 -14.13 61.16
C LYS A 103 -19.53 -15.54 61.62
N GLY A 104 -18.83 -16.24 62.51
CA GLY A 104 -17.59 -16.00 63.26
C GLY A 104 -17.37 -17.11 64.33
N GLY A 105 -16.10 -17.41 64.67
CA GLY A 105 -15.65 -18.25 65.81
C GLY A 105 -15.66 -19.78 65.57
N ASN A 106 -14.73 -20.63 66.01
CA ASN A 106 -13.43 -20.51 66.67
C ASN A 106 -12.67 -21.84 66.39
N VAL A 107 -11.37 -21.75 66.11
CA VAL A 107 -10.30 -22.76 66.19
C VAL A 107 -10.69 -24.25 66.05
N GLN A 108 -10.37 -24.86 64.91
CA GLN A 108 -9.34 -25.90 64.85
C GLN A 108 -8.66 -25.88 63.48
N SER A 109 -7.34 -25.77 63.52
CA SER A 109 -6.43 -25.84 62.39
C SER A 109 -6.46 -27.22 61.75
N SER A 110 -7.45 -27.50 60.90
CA SER A 110 -7.30 -28.53 59.87
C SER A 110 -6.61 -27.89 58.68
N PHE A 111 -5.30 -28.12 58.52
CA PHE A 111 -4.64 -27.90 57.25
C PHE A 111 -5.27 -28.84 56.23
N SER A 112 -6.40 -28.43 55.66
CA SER A 112 -7.04 -29.19 54.60
C SER A 112 -6.08 -29.19 53.41
N THR A 113 -5.73 -30.37 52.92
CA THR A 113 -4.95 -30.55 51.68
C THR A 113 -5.58 -29.75 50.53
N VAL A 114 -6.90 -29.56 50.56
CA VAL A 114 -7.65 -28.72 49.63
C VAL A 114 -7.29 -27.24 49.79
N ASP A 115 -7.10 -26.74 51.00
CA ASP A 115 -6.73 -25.33 51.22
C ASP A 115 -5.28 -25.06 50.85
N VAL A 116 -4.37 -26.02 51.09
CA VAL A 116 -2.99 -25.96 50.58
C VAL A 116 -2.99 -25.98 49.06
N LEU A 117 -3.82 -26.81 48.42
CA LEU A 117 -3.95 -26.87 46.98
C LEU A 117 -4.56 -25.58 46.40
N ARG A 118 -5.57 -25.00 47.05
CA ARG A 118 -6.17 -23.71 46.67
C ARG A 118 -5.14 -22.59 46.80
N LYS A 119 -4.37 -22.55 47.88
CA LYS A 119 -3.27 -21.58 48.06
C LYS A 119 -2.20 -21.76 46.98
N ARG A 120 -1.75 -22.99 46.73
CA ARG A 120 -0.75 -23.29 45.70
C ARG A 120 -1.26 -23.01 44.28
N LEU A 121 -2.54 -23.23 44.01
CA LEU A 121 -3.19 -22.89 42.74
C LEU A 121 -3.26 -21.37 42.56
N HIS A 122 -3.65 -20.64 43.60
CA HIS A 122 -3.68 -19.18 43.57
C HIS A 122 -2.27 -18.60 43.35
N GLU A 123 -1.28 -19.12 44.06
CA GLU A 123 0.13 -18.79 43.90
C GLU A 123 0.61 -19.10 42.47
N LYS A 124 0.28 -20.27 41.91
CA LYS A 124 0.62 -20.64 40.52
C LYS A 124 -0.07 -19.75 39.48
N ILE A 125 -1.32 -19.37 39.72
CA ILE A 125 -2.07 -18.43 38.87
C ILE A 125 -1.44 -17.03 38.94
N GLU A 126 -0.95 -16.61 40.11
CA GLU A 126 -0.33 -15.31 40.30
C GLU A 126 1.10 -15.25 39.72
N GLU A 127 1.89 -16.32 39.88
CA GLU A 127 3.20 -16.52 39.23
C GLU A 127 3.09 -16.53 37.71
N SER A 128 2.10 -17.24 37.16
CA SER A 128 1.85 -17.27 35.70
C SER A 128 1.29 -15.95 35.17
N ARG A 129 0.57 -15.18 35.98
CA ARG A 129 0.19 -13.80 35.65
C ARG A 129 1.39 -12.85 35.59
N GLY A 130 2.46 -13.13 36.36
CA GLY A 130 3.74 -12.41 36.30
C GLY A 130 4.52 -12.56 34.98
N GLN A 131 4.16 -13.53 34.15
CA GLN A 131 4.76 -13.74 32.81
C GLN A 131 3.99 -13.02 31.69
N GLY A 132 2.86 -12.36 31.97
CA GLY A 132 1.95 -11.84 30.94
C GLY A 132 1.60 -10.36 30.97
N ALA A 133 1.79 -9.65 32.10
CA ALA A 133 1.59 -8.20 32.18
C ALA A 133 2.11 -7.62 33.51
N PRO A 134 2.50 -6.33 33.56
CA PRO A 134 3.08 -5.73 34.77
C PRO A 134 2.10 -5.78 35.94
N LYS A 135 2.63 -6.00 37.16
CA LYS A 135 1.95 -5.96 38.47
C LYS A 135 1.29 -4.59 38.81
N ASP A 136 1.23 -3.67 37.86
CA ASP A 136 0.72 -2.31 38.02
C ASP A 136 -0.78 -2.17 37.69
N TYR A 137 -1.56 -3.26 37.72
CA TYR A 137 -3.00 -3.20 37.42
C TYR A 137 -3.79 -2.31 38.38
N LEU A 138 -3.30 -2.18 39.62
CA LEU A 138 -3.86 -1.34 40.67
C LEU A 138 -3.09 -0.01 40.85
N SER A 139 -2.01 0.19 40.11
CA SER A 139 -1.30 1.46 40.13
C SER A 139 -2.23 2.57 39.64
N GLU A 140 -2.33 3.63 40.42
CA GLU A 140 -3.16 4.80 40.14
C GLU A 140 -2.90 5.36 38.73
N ALA A 141 -1.65 5.30 38.27
CA ALA A 141 -1.26 5.71 36.93
C ALA A 141 -1.93 4.88 35.81
N VAL A 142 -2.11 3.57 36.01
CA VAL A 142 -2.75 2.67 35.05
C VAL A 142 -4.28 2.85 35.05
N LEU A 143 -4.88 3.06 36.23
CA LEU A 143 -6.30 3.40 36.36
C LEU A 143 -6.62 4.74 35.71
N ALA A 144 -5.81 5.78 35.94
CA ALA A 144 -5.93 7.08 35.29
C ALA A 144 -5.80 6.98 33.75
N LYS A 145 -4.88 6.15 33.25
CA LYS A 145 -4.72 5.89 31.81
C LYS A 145 -5.94 5.19 31.21
N ARG A 146 -6.56 4.26 31.95
CA ARG A 146 -7.78 3.56 31.54
C ARG A 146 -9.01 4.50 31.58
N ALA A 147 -9.12 5.35 32.59
CA ALA A 147 -10.15 6.39 32.68
C ALA A 147 -10.06 7.37 31.51
N LYS A 148 -8.85 7.87 31.20
CA LYS A 148 -8.59 8.71 30.01
C LYS A 148 -9.00 8.02 28.71
N ARG A 149 -8.66 6.74 28.53
CA ARG A 149 -9.08 5.94 27.36
C ARG A 149 -10.60 5.75 27.29
N LYS A 150 -11.29 5.60 28.43
CA LYS A 150 -12.76 5.48 28.48
C LYS A 150 -13.43 6.79 28.06
N LEU A 151 -12.98 7.93 28.59
CA LEU A 151 -13.46 9.26 28.22
C LEU A 151 -13.18 9.57 26.73
N GLU A 152 -12.02 9.18 26.21
CA GLU A 152 -11.69 9.36 24.79
C GLU A 152 -12.62 8.54 23.88
N ARG A 153 -12.93 7.30 24.25
CA ARG A 153 -13.88 6.44 23.52
C ARG A 153 -15.29 7.03 23.55
N GLU A 154 -15.74 7.52 24.70
CA GLU A 154 -17.03 8.21 24.84
C GLU A 154 -17.09 9.45 23.95
N ARG A 155 -16.03 10.29 23.94
CA ARG A 155 -15.94 11.44 23.03
C ARG A 155 -16.02 11.04 21.56
N LYS A 156 -15.33 9.97 21.16
CA LYS A 156 -15.39 9.44 19.78
C LYS A 156 -16.78 8.92 19.43
N LYS A 157 -17.45 8.24 20.35
CA LYS A 157 -18.84 7.77 20.17
C LYS A 157 -19.81 8.94 20.03
N ARG A 158 -19.72 9.97 20.88
CA ARG A 158 -20.55 11.19 20.80
C ARG A 158 -20.39 11.88 19.45
N LYS A 159 -19.15 12.14 19.02
CA LYS A 159 -18.87 12.69 17.69
C LYS A 159 -19.46 11.83 16.57
N ARG A 160 -19.31 10.50 16.64
CA ARG A 160 -19.88 9.61 15.62
C ARG A 160 -21.41 9.66 15.58
N LYS A 161 -22.07 9.79 16.74
CA LYS A 161 -23.53 9.97 16.84
C LYS A 161 -23.95 11.33 16.27
N GLU A 162 -23.26 12.42 16.63
CA GLU A 162 -23.48 13.76 16.10
C GLU A 162 -23.34 13.80 14.56
N PHE A 163 -22.28 13.19 14.01
CA PHE A 163 -22.10 13.08 12.57
C PHE A 163 -23.22 12.27 11.89
N ARG A 164 -23.72 11.22 12.55
CA ARG A 164 -24.83 10.41 12.02
C ARG A 164 -26.15 11.18 12.07
N MET A 165 -26.42 11.91 13.15
CA MET A 165 -27.60 12.78 13.28
C MET A 165 -27.56 13.94 12.29
N LYS A 166 -26.40 14.59 12.11
CA LYS A 166 -26.22 15.63 11.09
C LYS A 166 -26.46 15.10 9.69
N LYS A 167 -25.97 13.90 9.38
CA LYS A 167 -26.21 13.26 8.08
C LYS A 167 -27.69 12.90 7.88
N LEU A 168 -28.36 12.41 8.91
CA LEU A 168 -29.81 12.13 8.85
C LEU A 168 -30.62 13.41 8.69
N ALA A 169 -30.28 14.49 9.39
CA ALA A 169 -30.92 15.79 9.26
C ALA A 169 -30.70 16.44 7.89
N GLU A 170 -29.51 16.26 7.31
CA GLU A 170 -29.20 16.72 5.94
C GLU A 170 -29.94 15.90 4.88
N GLN A 171 -30.19 14.61 5.15
CA GLN A 171 -31.02 13.75 4.29
C GLN A 171 -32.52 14.08 4.41
N SER A 172 -33.03 14.35 5.62
CA SER A 172 -34.43 14.74 5.81
C SER A 172 -34.71 16.18 5.36
N GLY A 173 -33.71 17.07 5.38
CA GLY A 173 -33.81 18.42 4.83
C GLY A 173 -33.81 18.49 3.30
N GLN A 174 -33.48 17.39 2.61
CA GLN A 174 -33.54 17.28 1.14
C GLN A 174 -34.87 16.71 0.63
N GLU A 175 -35.80 16.32 1.50
CA GLU A 175 -37.07 15.67 1.12
C GLU A 175 -38.31 16.60 1.12
N GLN A 176 -38.12 17.91 1.22
CA GLN A 176 -39.20 18.90 1.03
C GLN A 176 -38.92 19.81 -0.17
N VAL A 177 -39.09 19.28 -1.37
CA VAL A 177 -39.52 20.06 -2.54
C VAL A 177 -40.59 19.24 -3.26
N PRO A 178 -41.89 19.58 -3.15
CA PRO A 178 -42.93 18.90 -3.91
C PRO A 178 -42.95 19.52 -5.31
N VAL A 179 -42.46 18.79 -6.31
CA VAL A 179 -42.71 19.12 -7.72
C VAL A 179 -43.89 18.28 -8.21
N ILE A 180 -44.99 18.99 -8.46
CA ILE A 180 -46.23 18.55 -9.09
C ILE A 180 -45.91 17.99 -10.49
N LYS A 181 -46.40 16.79 -10.77
CA LYS A 181 -46.44 16.20 -12.11
C LYS A 181 -47.66 16.72 -12.88
N PRO A 182 -47.54 16.89 -14.20
CA PRO A 182 -48.59 16.44 -15.11
C PRO A 182 -48.10 15.26 -15.93
N LYS A 183 -48.96 14.24 -16.02
CA LYS A 183 -48.91 13.17 -17.02
C LYS A 183 -49.45 13.73 -18.32
N GLU A 184 -48.74 13.54 -19.42
CA GLU A 184 -49.36 13.39 -20.74
C GLU A 184 -48.49 12.53 -21.66
N GLN A 185 -49.16 11.80 -22.53
CA GLN A 185 -48.69 10.63 -23.25
C GLN A 185 -48.07 11.03 -24.58
N SER A 186 -47.02 10.32 -25.03
CA SER A 186 -46.90 9.82 -26.42
C SER A 186 -45.47 9.35 -26.77
N ALA A 187 -45.46 8.35 -27.65
CA ALA A 187 -44.36 7.81 -28.46
C ALA A 187 -43.42 6.75 -27.84
N PRO A 188 -43.17 5.65 -28.57
CA PRO A 188 -42.34 4.54 -28.12
C PRO A 188 -40.88 4.96 -28.05
N VAL A 189 -40.18 4.37 -27.08
CA VAL A 189 -38.75 4.57 -26.81
C VAL A 189 -37.94 4.23 -28.06
N ALA A 190 -37.59 5.24 -28.85
CA ALA A 190 -36.50 5.17 -29.81
C ALA A 190 -35.22 4.98 -28.99
N SER A 191 -34.74 3.75 -28.96
CA SER A 191 -33.50 3.37 -28.32
C SER A 191 -32.34 4.19 -28.93
N LYS A 192 -31.77 5.12 -28.16
CA LYS A 192 -30.46 5.77 -28.42
C LYS A 192 -29.27 4.78 -28.42
N ARG A 193 -29.51 3.50 -28.70
CA ARG A 193 -28.50 2.43 -28.78
C ARG A 193 -27.97 2.21 -30.20
N ASN A 194 -28.49 2.93 -31.19
CA ASN A 194 -28.15 2.71 -32.60
C ASN A 194 -27.38 3.87 -33.26
N GLU A 195 -26.80 4.80 -32.50
CA GLU A 195 -25.91 5.82 -33.10
C GLU A 195 -24.49 5.29 -33.36
N THR A 196 -24.13 4.14 -32.79
CA THR A 196 -22.78 3.54 -32.94
C THR A 196 -22.77 2.22 -33.72
N ALA A 197 -23.93 1.78 -34.23
CA ALA A 197 -24.00 0.60 -35.06
C ALA A 197 -23.60 1.00 -36.49
N ILE A 198 -22.30 0.91 -36.80
CA ILE A 198 -21.82 1.01 -38.18
C ILE A 198 -22.42 -0.19 -38.93
N VAL A 199 -23.51 0.05 -39.64
CA VAL A 199 -24.11 -0.90 -40.56
C VAL A 199 -23.23 -0.91 -41.80
N PHE A 200 -22.68 -2.07 -42.15
CA PHE A 200 -21.64 -2.28 -43.16
C PHE A 200 -21.98 -1.77 -44.59
N ASN A 201 -23.22 -1.33 -44.85
CA ASN A 201 -23.68 -0.85 -46.16
C ASN A 201 -24.22 0.58 -46.18
N LYS A 202 -24.21 1.32 -45.06
CA LYS A 202 -24.63 2.73 -45.04
C LYS A 202 -23.52 3.56 -44.42
N VAL A 203 -22.76 4.23 -45.27
CA VAL A 203 -21.81 5.27 -44.85
C VAL A 203 -22.63 6.50 -44.53
N ASP A 204 -23.20 6.56 -43.33
CA ASP A 204 -23.63 7.83 -42.77
C ASP A 204 -22.35 8.58 -42.41
N THR A 205 -22.03 9.61 -43.18
CA THR A 205 -20.99 10.58 -42.82
C THR A 205 -21.47 11.29 -41.56
N LEU A 206 -21.16 10.71 -40.40
CA LEU A 206 -21.21 11.42 -39.13
C LEU A 206 -20.44 12.73 -39.34
N GLU A 207 -21.17 13.83 -39.30
CA GLU A 207 -20.69 15.21 -39.42
C GLU A 207 -19.69 15.60 -38.30
N ASP A 208 -19.26 14.65 -37.49
CA ASP A 208 -18.02 14.74 -36.73
C ASP A 208 -16.80 14.52 -37.65
N GLY A 209 -16.66 15.42 -38.62
CA GLY A 209 -15.46 15.54 -39.44
C GLY A 209 -14.22 15.57 -38.56
N TYR A 210 -13.11 14.99 -39.03
CA TYR A 210 -11.82 15.00 -38.35
C TYR A 210 -11.38 16.47 -38.12
N VAL A 211 -11.79 17.06 -36.99
CA VAL A 211 -11.42 18.43 -36.66
C VAL A 211 -9.92 18.43 -36.43
N ASP A 212 -9.21 19.09 -37.34
CA ASP A 212 -7.76 19.18 -37.28
C ASP A 212 -7.32 19.69 -35.90
N LYS A 213 -6.18 19.20 -35.41
CA LYS A 213 -5.65 19.55 -34.09
C LYS A 213 -5.50 21.06 -33.92
N MET A 214 -5.31 21.79 -35.01
CA MET A 214 -5.25 23.25 -35.05
C MET A 214 -6.61 23.89 -34.76
N LEU A 215 -7.68 23.40 -35.39
CA LEU A 215 -9.05 23.86 -35.15
C LEU A 215 -9.48 23.58 -33.71
N LYS A 216 -9.17 22.39 -33.16
CA LYS A 216 -9.43 22.08 -31.73
C LYS A 216 -8.73 23.04 -30.77
N LYS A 217 -7.49 23.46 -31.09
CA LYS A 217 -6.76 24.46 -30.28
C LYS A 217 -7.39 25.85 -30.37
N LYS A 218 -7.84 26.26 -31.56
CA LYS A 218 -8.55 27.54 -31.76
C LYS A 218 -9.86 27.55 -30.98
N ASN A 219 -10.70 26.52 -31.15
CA ASN A 219 -11.96 26.39 -30.43
C ASN A 219 -11.76 26.39 -28.91
N LYS A 220 -10.72 25.71 -28.43
CA LYS A 220 -10.37 25.74 -26.99
C LYS A 220 -9.95 27.12 -26.51
N LYS A 221 -9.24 27.91 -27.32
CA LYS A 221 -8.92 29.30 -26.95
C LYS A 221 -10.20 30.11 -26.88
N GLN A 222 -11.04 30.06 -27.91
CA GLN A 222 -12.32 30.77 -27.96
C GLN A 222 -13.27 30.40 -26.80
N SER A 223 -13.24 29.15 -26.33
CA SER A 223 -14.04 28.72 -25.16
C SER A 223 -13.54 29.30 -23.82
N LEU A 224 -12.35 29.91 -23.77
CA LEU A 224 -11.83 30.51 -22.55
C LEU A 224 -12.35 31.93 -22.40
N LYS A 225 -12.91 32.22 -21.22
CA LYS A 225 -13.39 33.54 -20.85
C LYS A 225 -12.24 34.54 -20.94
N GLY A 226 -12.42 35.58 -21.76
CA GLY A 226 -11.44 36.63 -22.03
C GLY A 226 -10.09 36.13 -22.56
N GLN A 227 -10.06 35.00 -23.27
CA GLN A 227 -8.84 34.35 -23.79
C GLN A 227 -7.79 34.00 -22.72
N LEU A 228 -8.15 34.09 -21.44
CA LEU A 228 -7.24 33.86 -20.31
C LEU A 228 -7.45 32.48 -19.73
N THR A 229 -6.39 31.67 -19.71
CA THR A 229 -6.42 30.35 -19.09
C THR A 229 -6.50 30.48 -17.56
N PRO A 230 -7.46 29.85 -16.86
CA PRO A 230 -7.52 29.96 -15.41
C PRO A 230 -6.29 29.31 -14.76
N LEU A 231 -5.72 29.96 -13.75
CA LEU A 231 -4.52 29.50 -13.03
C LEU A 231 -4.88 28.42 -12.00
N THR A 232 -5.23 27.25 -12.51
CA THR A 232 -5.72 26.12 -11.71
C THR A 232 -4.73 24.95 -11.65
N GLY A 233 -4.86 24.12 -10.62
CA GLY A 233 -4.14 22.85 -10.47
C GLY A 233 -3.13 22.78 -9.32
N LYS A 234 -2.27 21.75 -9.36
CA LYS A 234 -1.29 21.40 -8.31
C LYS A 234 0.17 21.38 -8.82
N ASN A 235 0.38 21.88 -10.03
CA ASN A 235 1.69 21.97 -10.66
C ASN A 235 2.30 23.34 -10.36
N TYR A 236 2.72 23.54 -9.11
CA TYR A 236 3.21 24.83 -8.61
C TYR A 236 4.33 25.44 -9.48
N LYS A 237 5.22 24.62 -10.07
CA LYS A 237 6.26 25.09 -11.01
C LYS A 237 5.68 25.72 -12.29
N GLN A 238 4.70 25.06 -12.90
CA GLN A 238 4.04 25.56 -14.11
C GLN A 238 3.16 26.77 -13.80
N LEU A 239 2.52 26.79 -12.62
CA LEU A 239 1.73 27.94 -12.20
C LEU A 239 2.64 29.15 -11.97
N LEU A 240 3.77 28.97 -11.28
CA LEU A 240 4.74 30.03 -11.03
C LEU A 240 5.24 30.64 -12.35
N SER A 241 5.72 29.79 -13.27
CA SER A 241 6.16 30.23 -14.60
C SER A 241 5.05 30.97 -15.40
N ARG A 242 3.78 30.59 -15.23
CA ARG A 242 2.67 31.32 -15.86
C ARG A 242 2.35 32.64 -15.18
N VAL A 243 2.49 32.74 -13.85
CA VAL A 243 2.37 34.02 -13.12
C VAL A 243 3.47 34.97 -13.58
N GLU A 244 4.71 34.50 -13.56
CA GLU A 244 5.88 35.27 -14.00
C GLU A 244 5.72 35.73 -15.46
N ALA A 245 5.31 34.84 -16.36
CA ALA A 245 5.06 35.21 -17.76
C ALA A 245 3.90 36.19 -17.95
N ARG A 246 2.92 36.26 -17.03
CA ARG A 246 1.86 37.29 -17.08
C ARG A 246 2.38 38.64 -16.60
N LYS A 247 3.13 38.64 -15.48
CA LYS A 247 3.76 39.85 -14.95
C LYS A 247 4.73 40.47 -15.96
N ALA A 248 5.62 39.66 -16.54
CA ALA A 248 6.54 40.12 -17.56
C ALA A 248 5.82 40.71 -18.80
N LYS A 249 4.68 40.15 -19.21
CA LYS A 249 3.88 40.72 -20.29
C LYS A 249 3.22 42.05 -19.93
N LEU A 250 2.78 42.18 -18.68
CA LEU A 250 2.22 43.42 -18.16
C LEU A 250 3.30 44.50 -18.08
N GLU A 251 4.48 44.16 -17.57
CA GLU A 251 5.65 45.05 -17.51
C GLU A 251 6.08 45.50 -18.91
N GLN A 252 6.23 44.56 -19.86
CA GLN A 252 6.53 44.90 -21.27
C GLN A 252 5.48 45.77 -21.94
N LEU A 253 4.21 45.64 -21.56
CA LEU A 253 3.15 46.51 -22.07
C LEU A 253 3.15 47.86 -21.38
N ARG A 254 3.46 47.92 -20.08
CA ARG A 254 3.56 49.16 -19.31
C ARG A 254 4.72 50.04 -19.79
N GLU A 255 5.84 49.42 -20.16
CA GLU A 255 6.99 50.10 -20.77
C GLU A 255 6.67 50.71 -22.14
N LYS A 256 5.73 50.11 -22.89
CA LYS A 256 5.34 50.58 -24.23
C LYS A 256 4.17 51.56 -24.18
N ASP A 257 3.08 51.13 -23.54
CA ASP A 257 1.77 51.78 -23.52
C ASP A 257 1.07 51.52 -22.18
N GLU A 258 1.07 52.49 -21.27
CA GLU A 258 0.42 52.34 -19.96
C GLU A 258 -1.10 52.08 -20.06
N GLY A 259 -1.78 52.70 -21.03
CA GLY A 259 -3.23 52.53 -21.22
C GLY A 259 -3.60 51.09 -21.56
N LYS A 260 -2.88 50.47 -22.51
CA LYS A 260 -3.10 49.07 -22.88
C LYS A 260 -2.75 48.11 -21.75
N ALA A 261 -1.77 48.46 -20.92
CA ALA A 261 -1.44 47.68 -19.73
C ALA A 261 -2.61 47.69 -18.72
N ARG A 262 -3.16 48.87 -18.40
CA ARG A 262 -4.32 49.01 -17.49
C ARG A 262 -5.54 48.24 -17.99
N GLU A 263 -5.87 48.35 -19.27
CA GLU A 263 -6.97 47.55 -19.85
C GLU A 263 -6.72 46.04 -19.72
N MET A 264 -5.46 45.60 -19.86
CA MET A 264 -5.12 44.19 -19.76
C MET A 264 -5.20 43.70 -18.31
N GLU A 265 -4.82 44.52 -17.34
CA GLU A 265 -5.00 44.27 -15.90
C GLU A 265 -6.48 44.19 -15.53
N GLU A 266 -7.31 45.11 -16.02
CA GLU A 266 -8.76 45.09 -15.86
C GLU A 266 -9.37 43.82 -16.46
N LYS A 267 -8.99 43.47 -17.70
CA LYS A 267 -9.42 42.22 -18.33
C LYS A 267 -9.01 41.00 -17.48
N MET A 268 -7.80 40.99 -16.91
CA MET A 268 -7.35 39.91 -16.02
C MET A 268 -8.13 39.86 -14.70
N THR A 269 -8.40 40.99 -14.07
CA THR A 269 -9.14 41.06 -12.80
C THR A 269 -10.60 40.63 -12.98
N TRP A 270 -11.29 41.13 -14.01
CA TRP A 270 -12.66 40.75 -14.33
C TRP A 270 -12.78 39.27 -14.72
N THR A 271 -11.91 38.75 -15.59
CA THR A 271 -11.92 37.33 -15.95
C THR A 271 -11.64 36.43 -14.73
N ASN A 272 -10.72 36.84 -13.85
CA ASN A 272 -10.46 36.13 -12.61
C ASN A 272 -11.69 36.15 -11.67
N MET A 273 -12.40 37.27 -11.55
CA MET A 273 -13.64 37.33 -10.76
C MET A 273 -14.72 36.40 -11.34
N LEU A 274 -14.88 36.40 -12.66
CA LEU A 274 -15.85 35.55 -13.36
C LEU A 274 -15.57 34.05 -13.15
N TYR A 275 -14.30 33.64 -13.20
CA TYR A 275 -13.90 32.27 -12.91
C TYR A 275 -14.05 31.91 -11.41
N LYS A 276 -13.81 32.86 -10.50
CA LYS A 276 -14.06 32.65 -9.06
C LYS A 276 -15.55 32.48 -8.78
N ALA A 277 -16.41 33.25 -9.46
CA ALA A 277 -17.87 33.12 -9.38
C ALA A 277 -18.37 31.78 -9.93
N GLU A 278 -17.74 31.25 -11.00
CA GLU A 278 -17.98 29.89 -11.50
C GLU A 278 -17.53 28.79 -10.51
N GLY A 279 -16.79 29.16 -9.45
CA GLY A 279 -16.28 28.23 -8.44
C GLY A 279 -14.88 27.67 -8.76
N ILE A 280 -14.21 28.19 -9.80
CA ILE A 280 -12.84 27.77 -10.15
C ILE A 280 -11.85 28.40 -9.17
N LYS A 281 -11.09 27.55 -8.46
CA LYS A 281 -10.05 27.98 -7.51
C LYS A 281 -8.78 28.45 -8.23
N ILE A 282 -8.68 29.75 -8.45
CA ILE A 282 -7.51 30.40 -9.06
C ILE A 282 -6.39 30.54 -8.03
N LYS A 283 -5.15 30.33 -8.46
CA LYS A 283 -3.93 30.37 -7.62
C LYS A 283 -2.87 31.26 -8.28
N ASP A 284 -3.05 32.54 -8.07
CA ASP A 284 -2.37 33.66 -8.73
C ASP A 284 -1.19 34.15 -7.87
N ASN A 285 -1.26 33.94 -6.56
CA ASN A 285 -0.32 34.47 -5.58
C ASN A 285 1.04 33.77 -5.66
N GLU A 286 2.07 34.51 -6.06
CA GLU A 286 3.42 33.99 -6.29
C GLU A 286 4.05 33.41 -5.02
N GLU A 287 3.99 34.13 -3.90
CA GLU A 287 4.55 33.70 -2.61
C GLU A 287 3.90 32.40 -2.12
N MET A 288 2.58 32.30 -2.25
CA MET A 288 1.83 31.09 -1.87
C MET A 288 2.16 29.90 -2.78
N LEU A 289 2.46 30.14 -4.06
CA LEU A 289 2.94 29.11 -4.98
C LEU A 289 4.36 28.67 -4.62
N ARG A 290 5.27 29.59 -4.30
CA ARG A 290 6.65 29.31 -3.84
C ARG A 290 6.64 28.52 -2.53
N THR A 291 5.85 28.93 -1.52
CA THR A 291 5.72 28.20 -0.25
C THR A 291 5.11 26.81 -0.44
N SER A 292 4.11 26.67 -1.32
CA SER A 292 3.52 25.38 -1.66
C SER A 292 4.52 24.45 -2.35
N LEU A 293 5.38 24.99 -3.21
CA LEU A 293 6.47 24.27 -3.85
C LEU A 293 7.48 23.78 -2.81
N LYS A 294 7.95 24.67 -1.92
CA LYS A 294 8.85 24.32 -0.80
C LYS A 294 8.25 23.21 0.09
N LYS A 295 6.97 23.31 0.46
CA LYS A 295 6.25 22.26 1.22
C LYS A 295 6.22 20.92 0.48
N LYS A 296 6.02 20.93 -0.84
CA LYS A 296 6.01 19.72 -1.68
C LYS A 296 7.40 19.07 -1.75
N GLU A 297 8.45 19.87 -1.82
CA GLU A 297 9.84 19.41 -1.82
C GLU A 297 10.25 18.86 -0.46
N LYS A 298 9.91 19.53 0.64
CA LYS A 298 10.12 19.02 2.01
C LYS A 298 9.47 17.64 2.21
N ARG A 299 8.23 17.46 1.73
CA ARG A 299 7.54 16.15 1.78
C ARG A 299 8.21 15.07 0.92
N ARG A 300 8.86 15.44 -0.18
CA ARG A 300 9.64 14.52 -1.02
C ARG A 300 10.96 14.15 -0.33
N ALA A 301 11.67 15.13 0.21
CA ALA A 301 12.90 14.92 0.98
C ALA A 301 12.66 13.99 2.18
N GLN A 302 11.59 14.22 2.95
CA GLN A 302 11.22 13.34 4.07
C GLN A 302 10.96 11.91 3.62
N ARG A 303 10.25 11.73 2.49
CA ARG A 303 10.01 10.39 1.94
C ARG A 303 11.30 9.72 1.49
N LYS A 304 12.22 10.48 0.85
CA LYS A 304 13.55 9.99 0.46
C LYS A 304 14.35 9.55 1.69
N LYS A 305 14.43 10.39 2.73
CA LYS A 305 15.11 10.08 4.00
C LYS A 305 14.53 8.84 4.66
N ASN A 306 13.20 8.75 4.77
CA ASN A 306 12.53 7.59 5.35
C ASN A 306 12.80 6.31 4.55
N TRP A 307 12.91 6.40 3.22
CA TRP A 307 13.24 5.24 2.38
C TRP A 307 14.71 4.83 2.55
N SER A 308 15.63 5.80 2.55
CA SER A 308 17.06 5.57 2.84
C SER A 308 17.28 4.88 4.17
N LYS A 309 16.63 5.38 5.23
CA LYS A 309 16.69 4.77 6.57
C LYS A 309 16.16 3.34 6.58
N ARG A 310 15.14 3.03 5.77
CA ARG A 310 14.63 1.66 5.65
C ARG A 310 15.62 0.75 4.93
N SER A 311 16.24 1.20 3.84
CA SER A 311 17.27 0.42 3.15
C SER A 311 18.50 0.20 4.02
N GLU A 312 18.96 1.24 4.72
CA GLU A 312 20.09 1.17 5.66
C GLU A 312 19.81 0.15 6.77
N ASN A 313 18.64 0.22 7.41
CA ASN A 313 18.25 -0.74 8.45
C ASN A 313 18.19 -2.19 7.94
N VAL A 314 17.76 -2.41 6.69
CA VAL A 314 17.77 -3.76 6.08
C VAL A 314 19.20 -4.26 5.91
N ILE A 315 20.10 -3.41 5.41
CA ILE A 315 21.52 -3.74 5.23
C ILE A 315 22.18 -4.00 6.59
N GLU A 316 21.94 -3.13 7.58
CA GLU A 316 22.46 -3.25 8.94
C GLU A 316 22.01 -4.58 9.58
N LYS A 317 20.73 -4.94 9.49
CA LYS A 317 20.23 -6.23 9.99
C LYS A 317 20.85 -7.42 9.27
N MET A 318 21.11 -7.31 7.98
CA MET A 318 21.80 -8.34 7.22
C MET A 318 23.25 -8.50 7.69
N GLN A 319 23.97 -7.39 7.88
CA GLN A 319 25.34 -7.37 8.40
C GLN A 319 25.40 -7.93 9.82
N GLN A 320 24.54 -7.47 10.74
CA GLN A 320 24.47 -7.99 12.11
C GLN A 320 24.27 -9.52 12.16
N ARG A 321 23.46 -10.08 11.26
CA ARG A 321 23.28 -11.53 11.15
C ARG A 321 24.56 -12.23 10.68
N GLN A 322 25.23 -11.68 9.68
CA GLN A 322 26.50 -12.22 9.18
C GLN A 322 27.60 -12.12 10.24
N ASP A 323 27.69 -10.99 10.94
CA ASP A 323 28.68 -10.78 12.01
C ASP A 323 28.43 -11.72 13.18
N LYS A 324 27.16 -11.91 13.58
CA LYS A 324 26.81 -12.93 14.58
C LYS A 324 27.23 -14.32 14.14
N ARG A 325 27.03 -14.68 12.87
CA ARG A 325 27.50 -15.97 12.32
C ARG A 325 29.02 -16.07 12.36
N ARG A 326 29.76 -15.04 11.93
CA ARG A 326 31.23 -15.01 11.97
C ARG A 326 31.76 -15.16 13.40
N LYS A 327 31.23 -14.39 14.35
CA LYS A 327 31.58 -14.48 15.77
C LYS A 327 31.31 -15.86 16.33
N ASN A 328 30.17 -16.48 16.01
CA ASN A 328 29.87 -17.84 16.47
C ASN A 328 30.81 -18.91 15.89
N ILE A 329 31.20 -18.77 14.62
CA ILE A 329 32.18 -19.68 13.99
C ILE A 329 33.55 -19.50 14.65
N GLN A 330 34.02 -18.26 14.85
CA GLN A 330 35.27 -17.97 15.54
C GLN A 330 35.29 -18.55 16.96
N LYS A 331 34.22 -18.35 17.73
CA LYS A 331 34.06 -18.97 19.06
C LYS A 331 34.14 -20.49 19.00
N ARG A 332 33.48 -21.14 18.02
CA ARG A 332 33.58 -22.60 17.83
C ARG A 332 35.00 -23.05 17.49
N GLN A 333 35.74 -22.27 16.69
CA GLN A 333 37.14 -22.56 16.37
C GLN A 333 38.02 -22.41 17.61
N GLN A 334 37.86 -21.34 18.38
CA GLN A 334 38.58 -21.11 19.65
C GLN A 334 38.33 -22.26 20.64
N VAL A 335 37.06 -22.61 20.89
CA VAL A 335 36.71 -23.73 21.78
C VAL A 335 37.32 -25.06 21.29
N LYS A 336 37.40 -25.30 19.97
CA LYS A 336 38.08 -26.49 19.44
C LYS A 336 39.59 -26.45 19.69
N MET A 337 40.22 -25.29 19.55
CA MET A 337 41.65 -25.11 19.85
C MET A 337 41.92 -25.27 21.35
N GLU A 338 41.12 -24.65 22.22
CA GLU A 338 41.19 -24.79 23.68
C GLU A 338 41.03 -26.25 24.11
N LYS A 339 40.00 -26.94 23.60
CA LYS A 339 39.82 -28.39 23.87
C LYS A 339 41.03 -29.23 23.44
N LYS A 340 41.71 -28.87 22.34
CA LYS A 340 42.95 -29.54 21.93
C LYS A 340 44.10 -29.25 22.90
N LYS A 341 44.25 -28.00 23.34
CA LYS A 341 45.23 -27.58 24.36
C LYS A 341 45.00 -28.29 25.68
N ASP A 342 43.76 -28.34 26.17
CA ASP A 342 43.42 -29.00 27.43
C ASP A 342 43.65 -30.51 27.36
N ARG A 343 43.39 -31.15 26.22
CA ARG A 343 43.74 -32.57 26.00
C ARG A 343 45.25 -32.80 26.03
N ALA A 344 46.05 -31.87 25.52
CA ALA A 344 47.51 -31.97 25.57
C ALA A 344 48.01 -31.83 27.02
N ARG A 345 47.49 -30.85 27.77
CA ARG A 345 47.78 -30.66 29.20
C ARG A 345 47.41 -31.88 30.04
N LYS A 346 46.22 -32.46 29.83
CA LYS A 346 45.79 -33.71 30.51
C LYS A 346 46.69 -34.90 30.22
N LYS A 347 47.39 -34.90 29.08
CA LYS A 347 48.39 -35.93 28.72
C LYS A 347 49.81 -35.57 29.20
N GLY A 348 49.97 -34.53 30.03
CA GLY A 348 51.26 -34.08 30.54
C GLY A 348 52.13 -33.31 29.55
N ARG A 349 51.61 -32.92 28.37
CA ARG A 349 52.37 -32.11 27.41
C ARG A 349 52.34 -30.64 27.81
N VAL A 350 53.52 -30.05 28.02
CA VAL A 350 53.68 -28.62 28.31
C VAL A 350 53.51 -27.81 27.02
N LEU A 351 52.61 -26.83 27.02
CA LEU A 351 52.38 -25.97 25.87
C LEU A 351 53.27 -24.72 25.93
N PRO A 352 53.66 -24.11 24.79
CA PRO A 352 54.44 -22.88 24.77
C PRO A 352 53.80 -21.71 25.53
N GLU A 353 52.46 -21.69 25.64
CA GLU A 353 51.72 -20.70 26.43
C GLU A 353 51.90 -20.88 27.93
N ASP A 354 52.12 -22.11 28.39
CA ASP A 354 52.31 -22.41 29.81
C ASP A 354 53.75 -22.05 30.22
N LEU A 355 54.73 -22.23 29.33
CA LEU A 355 56.11 -21.74 29.51
C LEU A 355 56.17 -20.20 29.61
N LYS A 356 55.41 -19.50 28.77
CA LYS A 356 55.31 -18.03 28.83
C LYS A 356 54.63 -17.52 30.10
N LYS A 357 53.72 -18.30 30.69
CA LYS A 357 53.07 -17.97 31.96
C LYS A 357 53.94 -18.26 33.19
N ALA A 358 54.88 -19.19 33.07
CA ALA A 358 55.82 -19.52 34.15
C ALA A 358 57.08 -18.63 34.15
N ALA A 359 57.35 -17.93 33.04
CA ALA A 359 58.44 -16.95 32.91
C ALA A 359 58.06 -15.52 33.34
N VAL A 360 56.79 -15.30 33.71
CA VAL A 360 56.26 -14.11 34.39
C VAL A 360 55.98 -14.50 35.82
#